data_AF-A0AB34LF96-F1
#
_entry.id   AF-A0AB34LF96-F1
#
_cell.length_a   1.000
_cell.length_b   1.000
_cell.length_c   1.000
_cell.angle_alpha   90.00
_cell.angle_beta   90.00
_cell.angle_gamma   90.00
#
_symmetry.space_group_name_H-M   'P 1'
#
loop_
_entity.id
_entity.type
_entity.pdbx_description
1 polymer ?
#
loop_
_entity_poly.entity_id
_entity_poly.type
_entity_poly.pdbx_seq_one_letter_code
_entity_poly.pdbx_strand_id
1 'polypeptide(L)' 'MRECFRNGHVKERLSEEHAGYIRQLCGMANNLNQLARKANAGGFHDERWDCKVAVARIHELITKIGI' A
#
# COMPACT_ATOMS: atom_id res chain seq x y z
N MET A 1 -20.05 19.09 -31.16
CA MET A 1 -19.88 18.39 -29.86
C MET A 1 -21.00 17.34 -29.70
N ARG A 2 -20.92 16.14 -30.33
CA ARG A 2 -22.04 15.16 -30.30
C ARG A 2 -21.68 13.67 -30.21
N GLU A 3 -20.54 13.20 -30.73
CA GLU A 3 -20.22 11.75 -30.72
C GLU A 3 -19.36 11.30 -29.54
N CYS A 4 -18.22 11.95 -29.26
CA CYS A 4 -17.38 11.60 -28.11
C CYS A 4 -18.11 11.76 -26.76
N PHE A 5 -19.08 12.66 -26.68
CA PHE A 5 -19.92 12.78 -25.47
C PHE A 5 -20.98 11.68 -25.35
N ARG A 6 -21.44 11.08 -26.45
CA ARG A 6 -22.43 9.99 -26.44
C ARG A 6 -21.78 8.61 -26.30
N ASN A 7 -20.62 8.41 -26.93
CA ASN A 7 -19.99 7.10 -27.09
C ASN A 7 -18.60 7.02 -26.42
N GLY A 8 -18.03 8.16 -26.04
CA GLY A 8 -16.77 8.18 -25.30
C GLY A 8 -17.01 7.67 -23.87
N HIS A 9 -16.13 6.79 -23.42
CA HIS A 9 -16.10 6.31 -22.04
C HIS A 9 -14.69 6.50 -21.49
N VAL A 10 -14.62 6.85 -20.20
CA VAL A 10 -13.35 6.87 -19.48
C VAL A 10 -13.08 5.45 -19.01
N LYS A 11 -12.00 4.85 -19.50
CA LYS A 11 -11.53 3.56 -19.01
C LYS A 11 -10.52 3.81 -17.89
N GLU A 12 -10.81 3.27 -16.72
CA GLU A 12 -9.90 3.35 -15.59
C GLU A 12 -8.60 2.60 -15.89
N ARG A 13 -7.47 3.21 -15.51
CA ARG A 13 -6.14 2.61 -15.71
C ARG A 13 -5.89 1.43 -14.77
N LEU A 14 -6.50 1.46 -13.59
CA LEU A 14 -6.40 0.45 -12.55
C LEU A 14 -7.81 -0.03 -12.21
N SER A 15 -7.99 -1.32 -11.95
CA SER A 15 -9.25 -1.79 -11.35
C SER A 15 -9.38 -1.27 -9.92
N GLU A 16 -10.61 -1.23 -9.42
CA GLU A 16 -10.91 -0.87 -8.04
C GLU A 16 -10.11 -1.70 -7.03
N GLU A 17 -9.93 -3.00 -7.30
CA GLU A 17 -9.11 -3.90 -6.50
C GLU A 17 -7.63 -3.46 -6.45
N HIS A 18 -7.02 -3.17 -7.60
CA HIS A 18 -5.64 -2.68 -7.65
C HIS A 18 -5.47 -1.35 -6.91
N ALA A 19 -6.44 -0.44 -7.06
CA ALA A 19 -6.44 0.82 -6.32
C ALA A 19 -6.57 0.59 -4.79
N GLY A 20 -7.34 -0.41 -4.38
CA GLY A 20 -7.44 -0.87 -3.00
C GLY A 20 -6.10 -1.38 -2.45
N TYR A 21 -5.40 -2.22 -3.19
CA TYR A 21 -4.08 -2.72 -2.79
C TYR A 21 -3.04 -1.61 -2.67
N ILE A 22 -3.02 -0.63 -3.58
CA ILE A 22 -2.14 0.53 -3.49
C ILE A 22 -2.43 1.32 -2.19
N ARG A 23 -3.70 1.56 -1.88
CA ARG A 23 -4.07 2.27 -0.65
C ARG A 23 -3.65 1.51 0.61
N GLN A 24 -3.76 0.19 0.61
CA GLN A 24 -3.28 -0.66 1.71
C GLN A 24 -1.76 -0.57 1.86
N LEU A 25 -1.00 -0.63 0.76
CA LEU A 25 0.46 -0.45 0.78
C LEU A 25 0.85 0.91 1.36
N CYS A 26 0.17 1.99 0.98
CA CYS A 26 0.41 3.31 1.56
C CYS A 26 0.17 3.32 3.09
N GLY A 27 -0.86 2.64 3.57
CA GLY A 27 -1.11 2.46 5.01
C GLY A 27 0.02 1.68 5.70
N MET A 28 0.52 0.62 5.07
CA MET A 28 1.64 -0.17 5.60
C MET A 28 2.96 0.62 5.62
N ALA A 29 3.19 1.48 4.63
CA ALA A 29 4.34 2.41 4.63
C ALA A 29 4.27 3.38 5.80
N ASN A 30 3.07 3.87 6.15
CA ASN A 30 2.88 4.69 7.35
C ASN A 30 3.18 3.91 8.63
N ASN A 31 2.80 2.63 8.71
CA ASN A 31 3.14 1.76 9.85
C ASN A 31 4.67 1.61 9.99
N LEU A 32 5.38 1.37 8.89
CA LEU A 32 6.86 1.32 8.89
C LEU A 32 7.48 2.65 9.34
N ASN A 33 6.95 3.79 8.88
CA ASN A 33 7.42 5.11 9.33
C ASN A 33 7.21 5.30 10.84
N GLN A 34 6.11 4.81 11.40
CA GLN A 34 5.87 4.88 12.85
C GLN A 34 6.86 4.00 13.61
N LEU A 35 7.10 2.78 13.14
CA LEU A 35 8.09 1.88 13.75
C LEU A 35 9.50 2.47 13.68
N ALA A 36 9.89 3.06 12.55
CA ALA A 36 11.17 3.75 12.42
C ALA A 36 11.31 4.91 13.41
N ARG A 37 10.26 5.72 13.59
CA ARG A 37 10.26 6.81 14.58
C ARG A 37 10.38 6.30 16.02
N LYS A 38 9.66 5.23 16.37
CA LYS A 38 9.73 4.62 17.70
C LYS A 38 11.13 4.05 17.96
N ALA A 39 11.67 3.26 17.02
CA ALA A 39 13.02 2.72 17.11
C ALA A 39 14.10 3.82 17.21
N ASN A 40 13.92 4.95 16.52
CA ASN A 40 14.83 6.09 16.63
C ASN A 40 14.76 6.79 17.99
N ALA A 41 13.61 6.72 18.69
CA ALA A 41 13.41 7.34 20.00
C ALA A 41 13.80 6.41 21.16
N GLY A 42 13.48 5.11 21.06
CA GLY A 42 13.62 4.12 22.13
C GLY A 42 14.67 3.02 21.88
N GLY A 43 15.20 2.92 20.66
CA GLY A 43 16.07 1.83 20.24
C GLY A 43 15.29 0.64 19.68
N PHE A 44 15.83 0.02 18.63
CA PHE A 44 15.15 -0.98 17.79
C PHE A 44 14.74 -2.30 18.48
N HIS A 45 15.15 -2.55 19.72
CA HIS A 45 14.90 -3.85 20.35
C HIS A 45 13.42 -4.11 20.56
N ASP A 46 12.67 -3.08 20.90
CA ASP A 46 11.24 -3.16 21.18
C ASP A 46 10.41 -3.27 19.89
N GLU A 47 10.84 -2.65 18.79
CA GLU A 47 10.12 -2.68 17.51
C GLU A 47 10.47 -3.88 16.62
N ARG A 48 11.46 -4.70 16.99
CA ARG A 48 11.99 -5.78 16.13
C ARG A 48 10.91 -6.75 15.67
N TRP A 49 9.99 -7.13 16.55
CA TRP A 49 8.92 -8.06 16.21
C TRP A 49 7.87 -7.41 15.30
N ASP A 50 7.44 -6.20 15.63
CA ASP A 50 6.47 -5.45 14.83
C ASP A 50 6.99 -5.16 13.42
N CYS A 51 8.28 -4.86 13.27
CA CYS A 51 8.92 -4.72 11.97
C CYS A 51 8.88 -6.01 11.15
N LYS A 52 9.12 -7.18 11.76
CA LYS A 52 9.01 -8.47 11.06
C LYS A 52 7.58 -8.73 10.58
N VAL A 53 6.59 -8.44 11.42
CA VAL A 53 5.18 -8.58 11.06
C VAL A 53 4.80 -7.64 9.92
N ALA A 54 5.24 -6.37 9.99
CA ALA A 54 4.99 -5.39 8.94
C ALA A 54 5.58 -5.84 7.59
N VAL A 55 6.83 -6.32 7.58
CA VAL A 55 7.49 -6.85 6.37
C VAL A 55 6.76 -8.06 5.81
N ALA A 56 6.36 -9.02 6.66
CA ALA A 56 5.62 -10.20 6.22
C ALA A 56 4.28 -9.83 5.55
N ARG A 57 3.55 -8.87 6.13
CA ARG A 57 2.28 -8.38 5.56
C ARG A 57 2.45 -7.63 4.24
N ILE A 58 3.52 -6.84 4.12
CA ILE A 58 3.86 -6.16 2.87
C ILE A 58 4.17 -7.20 1.78
N HIS A 59 4.96 -8.22 2.12
CA HIS A 59 5.29 -9.28 1.18
C HIS A 59 4.03 -10.03 0.71
N GLU A 60 3.14 -10.41 1.63
CA GLU A 60 1.86 -11.05 1.29
C GLU A 60 1.03 -10.19 0.34
N LEU A 61 0.96 -8.88 0.59
CA LEU A 61 0.19 -7.96 -0.23
C LEU A 61 0.80 -7.78 -1.62
N ILE A 62 2.13 -7.66 -1.73
CA ILE A 62 2.83 -7.59 -3.03
C ILE A 62 2.59 -8.87 -3.84
N THR A 63 2.65 -10.04 -3.19
CA THR A 63 2.32 -11.31 -3.85
C THR A 63 0.89 -11.32 -4.40
N LYS A 64 -0.09 -10.74 -3.70
CA LYS A 64 -1.49 -10.63 -4.18
C LYS A 64 -1.63 -9.69 -5.38
N ILE A 65 -0.81 -8.65 -5.46
CA ILE A 65 -0.79 -7.73 -6.61
C ILE A 65 -0.15 -8.40 -7.84
N GLY A 66 0.66 -9.44 -7.64
CA GLY A 66 1.31 -10.20 -8.70
C GLY A 66 2.61 -9.54 -9.21
N ILE A 67 3.34 -8.87 -8.32
CA ILE A 67 4.64 -8.23 -8.58
C ILE A 67 5.76 -8.97 -7.86
#